data_AF-A0A1F3V6D5-F1
#
_entry.id   AF-A0A1F3V6D5-F1
#
_cell.length_a   1.000
_cell.length_b   1.000
_cell.length_c   1.000
_cell.angle_alpha   90.00
_cell.angle_beta   90.00
_cell.angle_gamma   90.00
#
_symmetry.space_group_name_H-M   'P 1'
#
loop_
_entity.id
_entity.type
_entity.pdbx_description
1 polymer ?
#
loop_
_entity_poly.entity_id
_entity_poly.type
_entity_poly.pdbx_seq_one_letter_code
_entity_poly.pdbx_strand_id
1 'polypeptide(L)'
;MQMSFILVLILLFLVSCSSSTPKTSLPKVDPLYRPPESREEYLRRLAIERYRALRLEYLNRPAIKKRSQSKVLSKKTEFFDYQVKPQEVQAPILEDPAVLQKRREDREAEIMQNIDLYCIKKQDSAEFNSTADCKEFCTNALLDCESEVENGFERKDRSLVICIKNRLSR
;
A
#
# COMPACT_ATOMS: atom_id res chain seq x y z
N MET A 1 35.70 -1.58 -54.39
CA MET A 1 34.55 -0.65 -54.20
C MET A 1 33.94 -0.68 -52.78
N GLN A 2 34.46 -1.45 -51.81
CA GLN A 2 33.91 -1.48 -50.44
C GLN A 2 34.49 -0.40 -49.50
N MET A 3 35.74 0.04 -49.71
CA MET A 3 36.38 1.04 -48.83
C MET A 3 35.76 2.44 -48.92
N SER A 4 35.13 2.78 -50.05
CA SER A 4 34.48 4.08 -50.26
C SER A 4 33.16 4.20 -49.48
N PHE A 5 32.47 3.08 -49.22
CA PHE A 5 31.20 3.07 -48.48
C PHE A 5 31.41 3.33 -46.98
N ILE A 6 32.51 2.83 -46.43
CA ILE A 6 32.84 2.98 -45.01
C ILE A 6 33.20 4.45 -44.70
N LEU A 7 33.90 5.13 -45.60
CA LEU A 7 34.24 6.54 -45.45
C LEU A 7 33.01 7.46 -45.46
N VAL A 8 31.99 7.15 -46.27
CA VAL A 8 30.73 7.91 -46.30
C VAL A 8 29.92 7.71 -45.01
N LEU A 9 29.92 6.49 -44.45
CA LEU A 9 29.27 6.20 -43.17
C LEU A 9 29.92 6.93 -41.99
N ILE A 10 31.25 7.04 -41.96
CA ILE A 10 31.97 7.74 -40.90
C ILE A 10 31.72 9.26 -40.98
N LEU A 11 31.62 9.82 -42.19
CA LEU A 11 31.27 11.24 -42.39
C LEU A 11 29.84 11.57 -41.95
N LEU A 12 28.88 10.66 -42.13
CA LEU A 12 27.49 10.85 -41.67
C LEU A 12 27.37 10.83 -40.14
N PHE A 13 28.22 10.07 -39.44
CA PHE A 13 28.22 10.05 -37.97
C PHE A 13 28.81 11.32 -37.34
N LEU A 14 29.71 12.03 -38.03
CA LEU A 14 30.34 13.25 -37.50
C LEU A 14 29.45 14.51 -37.62
N VAL A 15 28.40 14.50 -38.44
CA VAL A 15 27.50 15.66 -38.63
C VAL A 15 26.34 15.68 -37.62
N SER A 16 26.10 14.58 -36.86
CA SER A 16 24.98 14.50 -35.91
C SER A 16 25.25 15.10 -34.51
N CYS A 17 26.34 15.86 -34.33
CA CYS A 17 26.73 16.41 -33.01
C CYS A 17 26.76 17.94 -32.92
N SER A 18 25.95 18.65 -33.72
CA SER A 18 25.71 20.10 -33.53
C SER A 18 24.26 20.35 -33.17
N SER A 19 23.88 19.97 -31.95
CA SER A 19 22.70 20.50 -31.28
C SER A 19 23.13 21.76 -30.53
N SER A 20 22.95 22.92 -31.16
CA SER A 20 23.07 24.19 -30.45
C SER A 20 21.89 24.32 -29.50
N THR A 21 22.16 24.20 -28.20
CA THR A 21 21.16 24.45 -27.16
C THR A 21 20.75 25.93 -27.26
N PRO A 22 19.47 26.27 -27.56
CA PRO A 22 19.03 27.64 -27.39
C PRO A 22 19.13 27.97 -25.90
N LYS A 23 19.76 29.11 -25.56
CA LYS A 23 19.71 29.66 -24.21
C LYS A 23 18.25 29.95 -23.88
N THR A 24 17.61 29.02 -23.18
CA THR A 24 16.29 29.20 -22.60
C THR A 24 16.36 30.38 -21.65
N SER A 25 15.83 31.53 -22.05
CA SER A 25 15.48 32.58 -21.10
C SER A 25 14.53 31.95 -20.07
N LEU A 26 14.88 32.06 -18.80
CA LEU A 26 14.01 31.62 -17.70
C LEU A 26 12.62 32.24 -17.91
N PRO A 27 11.54 31.45 -17.87
CA PRO A 27 10.20 32.00 -17.95
C PRO A 27 10.00 32.97 -16.79
N LYS A 28 9.48 34.15 -17.10
CA LYS A 28 9.11 35.18 -16.13
C LYS A 28 8.11 34.53 -15.17
N VAL A 29 8.56 34.23 -13.96
CA VAL A 29 7.74 33.58 -12.93
C VAL A 29 6.56 34.50 -12.64
N ASP A 30 5.35 34.00 -12.87
CA ASP A 30 4.13 34.71 -12.54
C ASP A 30 4.15 35.10 -11.05
N PRO A 31 3.72 36.32 -10.65
CA PRO A 31 3.64 36.71 -9.24
C PRO A 31 2.68 35.83 -8.41
N LEU A 32 1.86 35.01 -9.08
CA LEU A 32 0.92 34.06 -8.49
C LEU A 32 1.48 32.63 -8.40
N TYR A 33 2.74 32.40 -8.79
CA TYR A 33 3.38 31.10 -8.64
C TYR A 33 3.61 30.80 -7.14
N ARG A 34 2.65 30.09 -6.54
CA ARG A 34 2.83 29.49 -5.23
C ARG A 34 3.76 28.28 -5.41
N PRO A 35 4.92 28.22 -4.72
CA PRO A 35 5.82 27.08 -4.82
C PRO A 35 5.08 25.78 -4.47
N PRO A 36 5.55 24.62 -4.99
CA PRO A 36 5.02 23.34 -4.57
C PRO A 36 5.08 23.26 -3.05
N GLU A 37 3.94 23.01 -2.43
CA GLU A 37 3.82 22.97 -0.97
C GLU A 37 4.90 22.08 -0.39
N SER A 38 5.51 22.53 0.70
CA SER A 38 6.38 21.66 1.47
C SER A 38 5.63 20.37 1.80
N ARG A 39 6.34 19.24 1.89
CA ARG A 39 5.72 17.94 2.23
C ARG A 39 4.82 18.04 3.48
N GLU A 40 5.20 18.89 4.42
CA GLU A 40 4.44 19.16 5.64
C GLU A 40 3.11 19.90 5.36
N GLU A 41 3.12 20.91 4.50
CA GLU A 41 1.90 21.64 4.09
C GLU A 41 0.93 20.72 3.33
N TYR A 42 1.45 19.88 2.43
CA TYR A 42 0.65 18.87 1.73
C TYR A 42 -0.03 17.91 2.73
N LEU A 43 0.72 17.38 3.70
CA LEU A 43 0.18 16.50 4.73
C LEU A 43 -0.85 17.21 5.62
N ARG A 44 -0.64 18.48 5.95
CA ARG A 44 -1.62 19.30 6.69
C ARG A 44 -2.92 19.47 5.91
N ARG A 45 -2.84 19.75 4.60
CA ARG A 45 -4.04 19.84 3.75
C ARG A 45 -4.78 18.51 3.67
N LEU A 46 -4.07 17.41 3.42
CA LEU A 46 -4.64 16.07 3.35
C LEU A 46 -5.37 15.70 4.66
N ALA A 47 -4.78 16.02 5.81
CA ALA A 47 -5.39 15.78 7.11
C ALA A 47 -6.70 16.59 7.29
N ILE A 48 -6.70 17.86 6.89
CA ILE A 48 -7.89 18.73 6.97
C ILE A 48 -9.01 18.22 6.06
N GLU A 49 -8.68 17.82 4.82
CA GLU A 49 -9.65 17.26 3.88
C GLU A 49 -10.24 15.95 4.37
N ARG A 50 -9.39 15.06 4.92
CA ARG A 50 -9.85 13.82 5.53
C ARG A 50 -10.79 14.06 6.71
N TYR A 51 -10.49 15.04 7.56
CA TYR A 51 -11.34 15.40 8.69
C TYR A 51 -12.71 15.95 8.23
N ARG A 52 -12.73 16.79 7.18
CA ARG A 52 -13.97 17.29 6.57
C ARG A 52 -14.84 16.15 6.03
N ALA A 53 -14.23 15.19 5.33
CA ALA A 53 -14.92 14.02 4.81
C ALA A 53 -15.55 13.17 5.93
N LEU A 54 -14.80 12.88 6.99
CA LEU A 54 -15.30 12.12 8.15
C LEU A 54 -16.46 12.83 8.86
N ARG A 55 -16.40 14.16 8.96
CA ARG A 55 -17.47 14.95 9.57
C ARG A 55 -18.76 14.88 8.75
N LEU A 56 -18.65 14.94 7.42
CA LEU A 56 -19.80 14.79 6.53
C LEU A 56 -20.37 13.37 6.58
N GLU A 57 -19.50 12.36 6.65
CA GLU A 57 -19.92 10.96 6.82
C GLU A 57 -20.71 10.80 8.14
N TYR A 58 -20.22 11.37 9.24
CA TYR A 58 -20.92 11.32 10.52
C TYR A 58 -22.29 12.02 10.49
N LEU A 59 -22.37 13.18 9.81
CA LEU A 59 -23.62 13.91 9.64
C LEU A 59 -24.63 13.17 8.74
N ASN A 60 -24.14 12.43 7.75
CA ASN A 60 -24.96 11.68 6.81
C ASN A 60 -25.28 10.25 7.25
N ARG A 61 -24.78 9.81 8.42
CA ARG A 61 -25.15 8.50 8.96
C ARG A 61 -26.63 8.51 9.32
N PRO A 62 -27.43 7.54 8.80
CA PRO A 62 -28.83 7.43 9.17
C PRO A 62 -28.90 7.29 10.68
N ALA A 63 -29.74 8.10 11.31
CA ALA A 63 -29.94 8.07 12.75
C ALA A 63 -30.19 6.62 13.18
N ILE A 64 -29.24 6.04 13.92
CA ILE A 64 -29.42 4.75 14.56
C ILE A 64 -30.72 4.88 15.36
N LYS A 65 -31.76 4.14 14.96
CA LYS A 65 -33.10 4.21 15.55
C LYS A 65 -32.93 4.17 17.07
N LYS A 66 -33.18 5.32 17.72
CA LYS A 66 -33.19 5.44 19.17
C LYS A 66 -34.29 4.50 19.67
N ARG A 67 -33.90 3.31 20.12
CA ARG A 67 -34.77 2.47 20.95
C ARG A 67 -35.26 3.34 22.10
N SER A 68 -36.56 3.27 22.35
CA SER A 68 -37.36 4.08 23.28
C SER A 68 -36.55 4.73 24.40
N GLN A 69 -36.70 6.05 24.53
CA GLN A 69 -36.24 6.80 25.69
C GLN A 69 -36.93 6.27 26.95
N SER A 70 -36.33 5.27 27.61
CA SER A 70 -36.50 5.10 29.04
C SER A 70 -36.00 6.40 29.68
N LYS A 71 -36.83 7.03 30.52
CA LYS A 71 -36.43 8.19 31.33
C LYS A 71 -35.30 7.76 32.24
N VAL A 72 -34.06 7.91 31.76
CA VAL A 72 -32.87 7.77 32.59
C VAL A 72 -32.84 8.99 33.50
N LEU A 73 -33.24 8.79 34.76
CA LEU A 73 -32.97 9.75 35.82
C LEU A 73 -31.47 10.04 35.80
N SER A 74 -31.11 11.28 35.51
CA SER A 74 -29.72 11.73 35.52
C SER A 74 -29.21 11.62 36.95
N LYS A 75 -28.50 10.54 37.27
CA LYS A 75 -27.64 10.51 38.46
C LYS A 75 -26.60 11.59 38.25
N LYS A 76 -26.52 12.54 39.19
CA LYS A 76 -25.45 13.54 39.24
C LYS A 76 -24.13 12.83 39.01
N THR A 77 -23.51 13.09 37.87
CA THR A 77 -22.15 12.64 37.60
C THR A 77 -21.26 13.47 38.49
N GLU A 78 -20.73 12.84 39.54
CA GLU A 78 -19.53 13.37 40.20
C GLU A 78 -18.46 13.48 39.11
N PHE A 79 -18.04 14.71 38.84
CA PHE A 79 -16.94 14.97 37.92
C PHE A 79 -15.68 14.46 38.60
N PHE A 80 -15.33 13.20 38.36
CA PHE A 80 -13.98 12.73 38.64
C PHE A 80 -13.06 13.47 37.66
N ASP A 81 -12.20 14.30 38.21
CA ASP A 81 -11.13 14.98 37.49
C ASP A 81 -10.13 13.90 37.04
N TYR A 82 -10.43 13.26 35.90
CA TYR A 82 -9.54 12.29 35.28
C TYR A 82 -8.33 13.06 34.76
N GLN A 83 -7.30 13.19 35.59
CA GLN A 83 -5.97 13.56 35.13
C GLN A 83 -5.52 12.49 34.13
N VAL A 84 -5.64 12.81 32.84
CA VAL A 84 -5.09 11.99 31.75
C VAL A 84 -3.59 12.05 31.93
N LYS A 85 -3.00 10.99 32.52
CA LYS A 85 -1.55 10.85 32.55
C LYS A 85 -1.06 10.90 31.09
N PRO A 86 -0.06 11.74 30.78
CA PRO A 86 0.51 11.76 29.44
C PRO A 86 0.99 10.35 29.12
N GLN A 87 0.37 9.75 28.11
CA GLN A 87 0.78 8.44 27.60
C GLN A 87 2.17 8.65 27.00
N GLU A 88 3.20 8.11 27.65
CA GLU A 88 4.55 8.10 27.09
C GLU A 88 4.50 7.43 25.73
N VAL A 89 4.71 8.23 24.68
CA VAL A 89 4.82 7.74 23.32
C VAL A 89 6.12 6.94 23.26
N GLN A 90 6.02 5.62 23.41
CA GLN A 90 7.17 4.75 23.21
C GLN A 90 7.69 4.98 21.80
N ALA A 91 8.98 5.32 21.69
CA ALA A 91 9.64 5.44 20.42
C ALA A 91 9.52 4.10 19.66
N PRO A 92 9.30 4.11 18.33
CA PRO A 92 9.21 2.88 17.57
C PRO A 92 10.52 2.11 17.72
N ILE A 93 10.41 0.87 18.22
CA ILE A 93 11.53 -0.07 18.31
C ILE A 93 11.92 -0.37 16.86
N LEU A 94 13.10 0.07 16.44
CA LEU A 94 13.71 -0.34 15.17
C LEU A 94 14.09 -1.83 15.31
N GLU A 95 13.32 -2.71 14.67
CA GLU A 95 13.62 -4.14 14.62
C GLU A 95 14.96 -4.37 13.89
N ASP A 96 15.76 -5.32 14.39
CA ASP A 96 17.03 -5.72 13.77
C ASP A 96 16.78 -6.25 12.35
N PRO A 97 17.52 -5.77 11.32
CA PRO A 97 17.37 -6.24 9.95
C PRO A 97 17.52 -7.76 9.77
N ALA A 98 18.34 -8.42 10.59
CA ALA A 98 18.48 -9.87 10.55
C ALA A 98 17.20 -10.60 11.01
N VAL A 99 16.50 -10.03 12.01
CA VAL A 99 15.22 -10.55 12.49
C VAL A 99 14.11 -10.34 11.46
N LEU A 100 14.12 -9.20 10.76
CA LEU A 100 13.19 -8.91 9.67
C LEU A 100 13.38 -9.87 8.48
N GLN A 101 14.63 -10.22 8.15
CA GLN A 101 14.91 -11.17 7.08
C GLN A 101 14.46 -12.58 7.45
N LYS A 102 14.80 -13.07 8.65
CA LYS A 102 14.33 -14.37 9.13
C LYS A 102 12.80 -14.46 9.14
N ARG A 103 12.11 -13.39 9.55
CA ARG A 103 10.64 -13.35 9.54
C ARG A 103 10.05 -13.44 8.12
N ARG A 104 10.76 -12.95 7.09
CA ARG A 104 10.33 -13.11 5.69
C ARG A 104 10.48 -14.56 5.23
N GLU A 105 11.62 -15.17 5.51
CA GLU A 105 11.89 -16.58 5.17
C GLU A 105 10.88 -17.53 5.85
N ASP A 106 10.63 -17.33 7.16
CA ASP A 106 9.65 -18.12 7.92
C ASP A 106 8.23 -17.97 7.33
N ARG A 107 7.89 -16.76 6.84
CA ARG A 107 6.58 -16.49 6.22
C ARG A 107 6.45 -17.18 4.86
N GLU A 108 7.47 -17.10 4.01
CA GLU A 108 7.48 -17.75 2.70
C GLU A 108 7.34 -19.27 2.86
N ALA A 109 8.04 -19.85 3.85
CA ALA A 109 7.91 -21.26 4.17
C ALA A 109 6.48 -21.63 4.60
N GLU A 110 5.83 -20.84 5.46
CA GLU A 110 4.45 -21.06 5.89
C GLU A 110 3.45 -20.98 4.72
N ILE A 111 3.66 -20.03 3.80
CA ILE A 111 2.82 -19.88 2.61
C ILE A 111 2.93 -21.12 1.72
N MET A 112 4.15 -21.56 1.42
CA MET A 112 4.39 -22.73 0.58
C MET A 112 3.79 -23.99 1.17
N GLN A 113 3.92 -24.19 2.48
CA GLN A 113 3.29 -25.31 3.18
C GLN A 113 1.76 -25.29 3.06
N ASN A 114 1.13 -24.13 3.21
CA ASN A 114 -0.32 -24.01 3.07
C ASN A 114 -0.80 -24.32 1.64
N ILE A 115 -0.04 -23.89 0.62
CA ILE A 115 -0.33 -24.20 -0.79
C ILE A 115 -0.22 -25.70 -1.05
N ASP A 116 0.86 -26.33 -0.59
CA ASP A 116 1.07 -27.77 -0.76
C ASP A 116 -0.03 -28.57 -0.06
N LEU A 117 -0.39 -28.20 1.19
CA LEU A 117 -1.49 -28.84 1.93
C LEU A 117 -2.83 -28.69 1.22
N TYR A 118 -3.12 -27.51 0.66
CA TYR A 118 -4.34 -27.29 -0.12
C TYR A 118 -4.38 -28.20 -1.35
N CYS A 119 -3.30 -28.25 -2.12
CA CYS A 119 -3.25 -29.07 -3.33
C CYS A 119 -3.29 -30.57 -3.06
N ILE A 120 -2.67 -31.04 -1.98
CA ILE A 120 -2.81 -32.43 -1.53
C ILE A 120 -4.28 -32.72 -1.19
N LYS A 121 -4.95 -31.82 -0.48
CA LYS A 121 -6.36 -32.00 -0.11
C LYS A 121 -7.32 -32.00 -1.30
N LYS A 122 -6.97 -31.28 -2.37
CA LYS A 122 -7.77 -31.15 -3.59
C LYS A 122 -7.31 -32.08 -4.71
N GLN A 123 -6.32 -32.93 -4.47
CA GLN A 123 -5.77 -33.82 -5.50
C GLN A 123 -6.82 -34.77 -6.09
N ASP A 124 -7.76 -35.22 -5.26
CA ASP A 124 -8.87 -36.10 -5.68
C ASP A 124 -10.15 -35.33 -6.03
N SER A 125 -10.13 -33.98 -5.99
CA SER A 125 -11.30 -33.19 -6.35
C SER A 125 -11.38 -33.01 -7.87
N ALA A 126 -12.59 -32.96 -8.42
CA ALA A 126 -12.83 -32.65 -9.83
C ALA A 126 -12.53 -31.17 -10.19
N GLU A 127 -12.01 -30.39 -9.24
CA GLU A 127 -11.77 -28.96 -9.38
C GLU A 127 -10.46 -28.66 -10.14
N PHE A 128 -9.48 -29.57 -10.06
CA PHE A 128 -8.18 -29.43 -10.73
C PHE A 128 -7.84 -30.70 -11.52
N ASN A 129 -7.36 -30.55 -12.76
CA ASN A 129 -7.00 -31.72 -13.59
C ASN A 129 -5.60 -32.24 -13.27
N SER A 130 -4.76 -31.40 -12.66
CA SER A 130 -3.40 -31.75 -12.30
C SER A 130 -2.93 -31.01 -11.05
N THR A 131 -1.88 -31.51 -10.41
CA THR A 131 -1.20 -30.79 -9.33
C THR A 131 -0.59 -29.47 -9.80
N ALA A 132 -0.25 -29.36 -11.10
CA ALA A 132 0.25 -28.11 -11.67
C ALA A 132 -0.86 -27.06 -11.74
N ASP A 133 -2.08 -27.45 -12.16
CA ASP A 133 -3.25 -26.57 -12.22
C ASP A 133 -3.60 -26.01 -10.83
N CYS A 134 -3.53 -26.86 -9.80
CA CYS A 134 -3.76 -26.42 -8.42
C CYS A 134 -2.68 -25.45 -7.95
N LYS A 135 -1.41 -25.72 -8.27
CA LYS A 135 -0.30 -24.82 -7.94
C LYS A 135 -0.44 -23.48 -8.65
N GLU A 136 -0.85 -23.49 -9.92
CA GLU A 136 -1.10 -22.27 -10.69
C GLU A 136 -2.24 -21.44 -10.08
N PHE A 137 -3.33 -22.08 -9.69
CA PHE A 137 -4.42 -21.44 -8.96
C PHE A 137 -3.93 -20.79 -7.64
N CYS A 138 -3.13 -21.52 -6.87
CA CYS A 138 -2.57 -21.02 -5.62
C CYS A 138 -1.58 -19.87 -5.83
N THR A 139 -0.77 -19.91 -6.89
CA THR A 139 0.13 -18.80 -7.24
C THR A 139 -0.63 -17.55 -7.67
N ASN A 140 -1.74 -17.70 -8.39
CA ASN A 140 -2.60 -16.57 -8.73
C ASN A 140 -3.24 -15.96 -7.48
N ALA A 141 -3.69 -16.80 -6.54
CA ALA A 141 -4.21 -16.33 -5.25
C ALA A 141 -3.15 -15.62 -4.40
N LEU A 142 -1.89 -16.07 -4.45
CA LEU A 142 -0.75 -15.41 -3.81
C LEU A 142 -0.51 -14.02 -4.42
N LEU A 143 -0.43 -13.91 -5.75
CA LEU A 143 -0.22 -12.65 -6.46
C LEU A 143 -1.33 -11.63 -6.16
N ASP A 144 -2.58 -12.08 -6.12
CA ASP A 144 -3.71 -11.23 -5.73
C ASP A 144 -3.50 -10.69 -4.30
N CYS A 145 -3.16 -11.57 -3.36
CA CYS A 145 -2.91 -11.18 -1.97
C CYS A 145 -1.71 -10.24 -1.83
N GLU A 146 -0.63 -10.44 -2.59
CA GLU A 146 0.52 -9.53 -2.64
C GLU A 146 0.10 -8.14 -3.11
N SER A 147 -0.69 -8.07 -4.18
CA SER A 147 -1.21 -6.81 -4.71
C SER A 147 -2.10 -6.07 -3.70
N GLU A 148 -2.92 -6.78 -2.91
CA GLU A 148 -3.76 -6.17 -1.88
C GLU A 148 -2.93 -5.60 -0.72
N VAL A 149 -1.85 -6.29 -0.34
CA VAL A 149 -0.93 -5.85 0.73
C VAL A 149 -0.12 -4.63 0.29
N GLU A 150 0.35 -4.59 -0.96
CA GLU A 150 1.06 -3.43 -1.53
C GLU A 150 0.18 -2.18 -1.62
N ASN A 151 -1.11 -2.35 -1.92
CA ASN A 151 -2.07 -1.26 -2.09
C ASN A 151 -2.62 -0.67 -0.77
N GLY A 152 -2.05 -1.05 0.38
CA GLY A 152 -2.31 -0.35 1.65
C GLY A 152 -3.32 -1.01 2.58
N PHE A 153 -3.69 -2.27 2.36
CA PHE A 153 -4.38 -3.08 3.38
C PHE A 153 -3.40 -3.54 4.47
N GLU A 154 -3.16 -2.64 5.42
CA GLU A 154 -2.54 -2.85 6.73
C GLU A 154 -1.10 -3.41 6.79
N ARG A 155 -0.21 -2.56 7.31
CA ARG A 155 1.07 -2.93 7.92
C ARG A 155 0.89 -3.92 9.08
N LYS A 156 0.73 -5.21 8.81
CA LYS A 156 1.06 -6.28 9.74
C LYS A 156 1.56 -7.46 8.94
N ASP A 157 2.78 -7.89 9.21
CA ASP A 157 3.45 -9.06 8.61
C ASP A 157 2.64 -10.36 8.53
N ARG A 158 1.51 -10.45 9.24
CA ARG A 158 0.56 -11.59 9.20
C ARG A 158 -0.53 -11.47 8.13
N SER A 159 -0.64 -10.33 7.42
CA SER A 159 -1.73 -10.08 6.46
C SER A 159 -1.69 -11.03 5.26
N LEU A 160 -0.51 -11.30 4.71
CA LEU A 160 -0.34 -12.14 3.52
C LEU A 160 -0.73 -13.60 3.79
N VAL A 161 -0.23 -14.18 4.88
CA VAL A 161 -0.56 -15.56 5.29
C VAL A 161 -2.06 -15.71 5.54
N ILE A 162 -2.68 -14.73 6.22
CA ILE A 162 -4.12 -14.74 6.50
C ILE A 162 -4.93 -14.62 5.20
N CYS A 163 -4.50 -13.76 4.26
CA CYS A 163 -5.17 -13.62 2.96
C CYS A 163 -5.19 -14.95 2.20
N ILE A 164 -4.02 -15.59 2.08
CA ILE A 164 -3.88 -16.86 1.36
C ILE A 164 -4.68 -17.95 2.06
N LYS A 165 -4.59 -18.05 3.38
CA LYS A 165 -5.38 -19.02 4.15
C LYS A 165 -6.87 -18.85 3.92
N ASN A 166 -7.37 -17.61 3.91
CA ASN A 166 -8.79 -17.35 3.66
C ASN A 166 -9.21 -17.72 2.23
N ARG A 167 -8.35 -17.46 1.23
CA ARG A 167 -8.63 -17.84 -0.17
C ARG A 167 -8.58 -19.35 -0.39
N LEU A 168 -7.66 -20.05 0.25
CA LEU A 168 -7.48 -21.51 0.12
C LEU A 168 -8.36 -22.33 1.10
N SER A 169 -9.04 -21.70 2.07
CA SER A 169 -9.93 -22.40 3.01
C SER A 169 -11.37 -22.57 2.52
N ARG A 170 -11.73 -21.95 1.39
CA ARG A 170 -13.06 -22.06 0.76
C ARG A 170 -13.15 -23.32 -0.10
#